data_AF-A0A955C2E3-F1
#
_entry.id   AF-A0A955C2E3-F1
#
_cell.length_a   1.000
_cell.length_b   1.000
_cell.length_c   1.000
_cell.angle_alpha   90.00
_cell.angle_beta   90.00
_cell.angle_gamma   90.00
#
_symmetry.space_group_name_H-M   'P 1'
#
loop_
_entity.id
_entity.type
_entity.pdbx_description
1 polymer ?
#
loop_
_entity_poly.entity_id
_entity_poly.type
_entity_poly.pdbx_seq_one_letter_code
_entity_poly.pdbx_strand_id
1 'polypeptide(L)'
;MKSMLLKSRCRPQRRSGQLAVQALLVIPILLAITIATVEFGIVLTLRRVVTSAAIQASREAGQGADADEVAADVETTLAAFNLALGPDLGVRLEDPELAIDESRGLACDAPASALSNGRVRVTVCVPTAGTPVVGFLEGLGYNGVLGNTLTASAVAQKECP
;
A
#
# COMPACT_ATOMS: atom_id res chain seq x y z
N MET A 1 -19.74 -83.47 15.06
CA MET A 1 -19.78 -82.49 13.95
C MET A 1 -19.57 -81.09 14.54
N LYS A 2 -18.34 -80.57 14.48
CA LYS A 2 -17.96 -79.25 15.02
C LYS A 2 -17.86 -78.28 13.86
N SER A 3 -18.83 -77.38 13.74
CA SER A 3 -18.80 -76.30 12.75
C SER A 3 -17.87 -75.20 13.24
N MET A 4 -16.76 -75.00 12.50
CA MET A 4 -15.78 -73.94 12.73
C MET A 4 -16.35 -72.59 12.31
N LEU A 5 -16.72 -71.77 13.29
CA LEU A 5 -16.99 -70.34 13.11
C LEU A 5 -15.66 -69.58 12.91
N LEU A 6 -15.31 -69.34 11.65
CA LEU A 6 -14.21 -68.45 11.27
C LEU A 6 -14.60 -67.00 11.52
N LYS A 7 -14.12 -66.45 12.64
CA LYS A 7 -14.24 -65.03 13.00
C LYS A 7 -13.21 -64.21 12.23
N SER A 8 -13.59 -63.75 11.05
CA SER A 8 -12.80 -62.84 10.21
C SER A 8 -12.58 -61.52 10.95
N ARG A 9 -11.33 -61.25 11.38
CA ARG A 9 -10.95 -59.96 11.95
C ARG A 9 -10.83 -58.94 10.82
N CYS A 10 -11.78 -58.02 10.70
CA CYS A 10 -11.59 -56.80 9.90
C CYS A 10 -10.45 -55.98 10.52
N ARG A 11 -9.29 -55.95 9.87
CA ARG A 11 -8.23 -54.99 10.20
C ARG A 11 -8.67 -53.61 9.68
N PRO A 12 -8.81 -52.58 10.54
CA PRO A 12 -9.06 -51.23 10.06
C PRO A 12 -7.86 -50.77 9.24
N GLN A 13 -8.11 -50.60 7.95
CA GLN A 13 -7.12 -50.27 6.94
C GLN A 13 -6.69 -48.81 7.12
N ARG A 14 -5.40 -48.59 7.37
CA ARG A 14 -4.72 -47.30 7.46
C ARG A 14 -4.95 -46.46 6.20
N ARG A 15 -6.01 -45.64 6.15
CA ARG A 15 -6.23 -44.60 5.13
C ARG A 15 -5.88 -43.18 5.62
N SER A 16 -5.47 -43.04 6.88
CA SER A 16 -5.12 -41.74 7.49
C SER A 16 -3.81 -41.13 6.98
N GLY A 17 -2.92 -41.91 6.35
CA GLY A 17 -1.64 -41.39 5.84
C GLY A 17 -1.76 -40.48 4.62
N GLN A 18 -2.74 -40.72 3.75
CA GLN A 18 -2.92 -39.93 2.53
C GLN A 18 -3.44 -38.51 2.83
N LEU A 19 -4.33 -38.38 3.82
CA LEU A 19 -4.84 -37.08 4.28
C LEU A 19 -3.73 -36.21 4.88
N ALA A 20 -2.81 -36.81 5.64
CA ALA A 20 -1.70 -36.07 6.24
C ALA A 20 -0.76 -35.48 5.16
N VAL A 21 -0.43 -36.26 4.13
CA VAL A 21 0.43 -35.80 3.01
C VAL A 21 -0.26 -34.70 2.22
N GLN A 22 -1.57 -34.83 1.94
CA GLN A 22 -2.31 -33.81 1.23
C GLN A 22 -2.41 -32.50 2.04
N ALA A 23 -2.67 -32.58 3.35
CA ALA A 23 -2.70 -31.41 4.22
C ALA A 23 -1.34 -30.71 4.30
N LEU A 24 -0.24 -31.48 4.36
CA LEU A 24 1.12 -30.93 4.39
C LEU A 24 1.45 -30.08 3.16
N LEU A 25 0.86 -30.40 1.99
CA LEU A 25 1.03 -29.63 0.76
C LEU A 25 0.06 -28.45 0.63
N VAL A 26 -1.19 -28.60 1.08
CA VAL A 26 -2.22 -27.56 0.89
C VAL A 26 -2.10 -26.43 1.91
N ILE A 27 -1.79 -26.74 3.17
CA ILE A 27 -1.66 -25.74 4.24
C ILE A 27 -0.67 -24.61 3.90
N PRO A 28 0.58 -24.87 3.45
CA PRO A 28 1.52 -23.80 3.17
C PRO A 28 1.07 -22.91 2.00
N ILE A 29 0.40 -23.48 1.00
CA ILE A 29 -0.14 -22.72 -0.14
C ILE A 29 -1.26 -21.79 0.34
N LEU A 30 -2.20 -22.30 1.15
CA LEU A 30 -3.27 -21.47 1.71
C LEU A 30 -2.74 -20.38 2.64
N LEU A 31 -1.70 -20.70 3.43
CA LEU A 31 -1.04 -19.73 4.30
C LEU A 31 -0.40 -18.60 3.48
N ALA A 32 0.35 -18.95 2.42
CA ALA A 32 0.97 -17.97 1.53
C ALA A 32 -0.06 -17.05 0.86
N ILE A 33 -1.17 -17.60 0.36
CA ILE A 33 -2.26 -16.81 -0.25
C ILE A 33 -2.89 -15.87 0.78
N THR A 34 -3.09 -16.34 2.02
CA THR A 34 -3.68 -15.54 3.09
C THR A 34 -2.77 -14.36 3.44
N ILE A 35 -1.46 -14.60 3.61
CA ILE A 35 -0.47 -13.55 3.88
C ILE A 35 -0.45 -12.53 2.74
N ALA A 36 -0.35 -13.00 1.50
CA ALA A 36 -0.35 -12.13 0.32
C ALA A 36 -1.61 -11.26 0.23
N THR A 37 -2.79 -11.82 0.59
CA THR A 37 -4.05 -11.07 0.59
C THR A 37 -4.07 -9.97 1.65
N VAL A 38 -3.53 -10.25 2.84
CA VAL A 38 -3.43 -9.27 3.93
C VAL A 38 -2.48 -8.14 3.55
N GLU A 39 -1.29 -8.46 3.04
CA GLU A 39 -0.30 -7.47 2.61
C GLU A 39 -0.86 -6.57 1.49
N PHE A 40 -1.49 -7.17 0.49
CA PHE A 40 -2.13 -6.43 -0.58
C PHE A 40 -3.26 -5.53 -0.06
N GLY A 41 -4.03 -6.00 0.93
CA GLY A 41 -5.06 -5.21 1.60
C GLY A 41 -4.50 -3.97 2.30
N ILE A 42 -3.37 -4.10 3.00
CA ILE A 42 -2.70 -2.97 3.69
C ILE A 42 -2.22 -1.95 2.66
N VAL A 43 -1.53 -2.39 1.60
CA VAL A 43 -1.05 -1.52 0.52
C VAL A 43 -2.21 -0.75 -0.14
N LEU A 44 -3.32 -1.44 -0.45
CA LEU A 44 -4.47 -0.79 -1.07
C LEU A 44 -5.11 0.26 -0.16
N THR A 45 -5.17 -0.01 1.14
CA THR A 45 -5.64 0.96 2.13
C THR A 45 -4.73 2.19 2.17
N LEU A 46 -3.41 1.99 2.28
CA LEU A 46 -2.43 3.08 2.25
C LEU A 46 -2.57 3.93 0.99
N ARG A 47 -2.67 3.28 -0.18
CA ARG A 47 -2.85 3.98 -1.46
C ARG A 47 -4.12 4.84 -1.47
N ARG A 48 -5.23 4.34 -0.93
CA ARG A 48 -6.49 5.10 -0.84
C ARG A 48 -6.34 6.31 0.07
N VAL A 49 -5.69 6.15 1.22
CA VAL A 49 -5.47 7.25 2.16
C VAL A 49 -4.56 8.31 1.56
N VAL A 50 -3.42 7.92 0.99
CA VAL A 50 -2.49 8.86 0.32
C VAL A 50 -3.17 9.59 -0.83
N THR A 51 -4.00 8.90 -1.62
CA THR A 51 -4.79 9.54 -2.69
C THR A 51 -5.80 10.54 -2.11
N SER A 52 -6.47 10.20 -1.01
CA SER A 52 -7.41 11.10 -0.34
C SER A 52 -6.71 12.33 0.22
N ALA A 53 -5.56 12.15 0.87
CA ALA A 53 -4.73 13.22 1.39
C ALA A 53 -4.27 14.16 0.26
N ALA A 54 -3.76 13.61 -0.84
CA ALA A 54 -3.37 14.40 -2.01
C ALA A 54 -4.53 15.22 -2.60
N ILE A 55 -5.74 14.64 -2.65
CA ILE A 55 -6.94 15.37 -3.12
C ILE A 55 -7.29 16.52 -2.18
N GLN A 56 -7.31 16.28 -0.87
CA GLN A 56 -7.60 17.32 0.12
C GLN A 56 -6.56 18.44 0.05
N ALA A 57 -5.29 18.08 0.11
CA ALA A 57 -4.15 18.99 -0.01
C ALA A 57 -4.20 19.82 -1.30
N SER A 58 -4.59 19.22 -2.43
CA SER A 58 -4.75 19.95 -3.68
C SER A 58 -5.86 21.00 -3.61
N ARG A 59 -6.94 20.75 -2.85
CA ARG A 59 -8.03 21.71 -2.69
C ARG A 59 -7.62 22.89 -1.81
N GLU A 60 -6.93 22.62 -0.70
CA GLU A 60 -6.37 23.66 0.17
C GLU A 60 -5.37 24.52 -0.62
N ALA A 61 -4.48 23.89 -1.40
CA ALA A 61 -3.57 24.60 -2.30
C ALA A 61 -4.31 25.43 -3.38
N GLY A 62 -5.45 24.95 -3.86
CA GLY A 62 -6.31 25.67 -4.79
C GLY A 62 -6.94 26.94 -4.21
N GLN A 63 -7.02 27.05 -2.87
CA GLN A 63 -7.46 28.25 -2.16
C GLN A 63 -6.30 29.22 -1.86
N GLY A 64 -5.08 28.88 -2.26
CA GLY A 64 -3.89 29.70 -2.03
C GLY A 64 -3.16 29.39 -0.73
N ALA A 65 -3.40 28.22 -0.12
CA ALA A 65 -2.60 27.74 1.01
C ALA A 65 -1.13 27.55 0.61
N ASP A 66 -0.22 27.87 1.54
CA ASP A 66 1.23 27.74 1.32
C ASP A 66 1.70 26.27 1.44
N ALA A 67 2.88 25.96 0.92
CA ALA A 67 3.46 24.62 0.95
C ALA A 67 3.57 24.05 2.38
N ASP A 68 3.82 24.89 3.38
CA ASP A 68 3.90 24.47 4.78
C ASP A 68 2.53 24.12 5.37
N GLU A 69 1.47 24.85 5.00
CA GLU A 69 0.09 24.55 5.41
C GLU A 69 -0.39 23.23 4.78
N VAL A 70 -0.16 23.10 3.47
CA VAL A 70 -0.48 21.87 2.72
C VAL A 70 0.28 20.66 3.28
N ALA A 71 1.55 20.83 3.67
CA ALA A 71 2.33 19.77 4.29
C ALA A 71 1.76 19.36 5.65
N ALA A 72 1.36 20.32 6.49
CA ALA A 72 0.75 20.06 7.80
C ALA A 72 -0.59 19.31 7.69
N ASP A 73 -1.41 19.62 6.69
CA ASP A 73 -2.69 18.93 6.44
C ASP A 73 -2.48 17.48 5.98
N VAL A 74 -1.47 17.26 5.11
CA VAL A 74 -1.07 15.91 4.70
C VAL A 74 -0.51 15.11 5.89
N GLU A 75 0.34 15.71 6.71
CA GLU A 75 0.89 15.07 7.91
C GLU A 75 -0.22 14.69 8.90
N THR A 76 -1.18 15.58 9.14
CA THR A 76 -2.33 15.31 10.03
C THR A 76 -3.16 14.13 9.53
N THR A 77 -3.36 14.04 8.21
CA THR A 77 -4.10 12.93 7.59
C THR A 77 -3.35 11.60 7.67
N LEU A 78 -2.02 11.64 7.54
CA LEU A 78 -1.16 10.46 7.55
C LEU A 78 -0.64 10.07 8.94
N ALA A 79 -0.85 10.91 9.95
CA ALA A 79 -0.50 10.63 11.34
C ALA A 79 -1.17 9.35 11.87
N ALA A 80 -2.34 8.99 11.35
CA ALA A 80 -3.03 7.72 11.66
C ALA A 80 -2.19 6.47 11.31
N PHE A 81 -1.22 6.60 10.41
CA PHE A 81 -0.31 5.55 9.97
C PHE A 81 1.11 5.70 10.54
N ASN A 82 1.32 6.63 11.49
CA ASN A 82 2.64 6.98 12.04
C ASN A 82 3.64 7.43 10.97
N LEU A 83 3.17 8.05 9.90
CA LEU A 83 4.02 8.67 8.88
C LEU A 83 4.16 10.15 9.22
N ALA A 84 5.40 10.60 9.43
CA ALA A 84 5.73 11.99 9.72
C ALA A 84 6.52 12.59 8.55
N LEU A 85 6.44 13.91 8.36
CA LEU A 85 7.23 14.61 7.36
C LEU A 85 8.73 14.40 7.60
N GLY A 86 9.46 13.99 6.56
CA GLY A 86 10.89 13.69 6.68
C GLY A 86 11.34 12.63 5.69
N PRO A 87 12.14 11.62 6.10
CA PRO A 87 12.61 10.58 5.19
C PRO A 87 11.48 9.67 4.68
N ASP A 88 10.40 9.55 5.44
CA ASP A 88 9.31 8.62 5.18
C ASP A 88 8.08 9.26 4.53
N LEU A 89 8.11 10.56 4.29
CA LEU A 89 7.01 11.29 3.66
C LEU A 89 7.55 12.52 2.93
N GLY A 90 7.19 12.63 1.65
CA GLY A 90 7.47 13.78 0.81
C GLY A 90 6.19 14.39 0.28
N VAL A 91 6.14 15.72 0.25
CA VAL A 91 5.08 16.49 -0.40
C VAL A 91 5.73 17.49 -1.34
N ARG A 92 5.22 17.59 -2.56
CA ARG A 92 5.68 18.51 -3.59
C ARG A 92 4.51 19.30 -4.15
N LEU A 93 4.61 20.61 -4.08
CA LEU A 93 3.63 21.58 -4.58
C LEU A 93 4.18 22.22 -5.86
N GLU A 94 3.41 22.11 -6.95
CA GLU A 94 3.75 22.71 -8.24
C GLU A 94 2.67 23.69 -8.67
N ASP A 95 3.09 24.93 -8.90
CA ASP A 95 2.26 26.00 -9.43
C ASP A 95 2.98 26.75 -10.56
N PRO A 96 2.59 26.52 -11.83
CA PRO A 96 3.25 27.13 -12.98
C PRO A 96 3.01 28.64 -13.08
N GLU A 97 1.96 29.16 -12.45
CA GLU A 97 1.61 30.59 -12.54
C GLU A 97 2.49 31.44 -11.62
N LEU A 98 2.76 30.95 -10.41
CA LEU A 98 3.64 31.60 -9.44
C LEU A 98 5.09 31.13 -9.56
N ALA A 99 5.37 30.19 -10.47
CA ALA A 99 6.66 29.51 -10.61
C ALA A 99 7.14 28.87 -9.28
N ILE A 100 6.19 28.35 -8.49
CA ILE A 100 6.48 27.67 -7.23
C ILE A 100 6.69 26.19 -7.55
N ASP A 101 7.86 25.70 -7.18
CA ASP A 101 8.22 24.28 -7.17
C ASP A 101 8.87 23.98 -5.82
N GLU A 102 8.03 23.77 -4.82
CA GLU A 102 8.48 23.51 -3.45
C GLU A 102 8.26 22.05 -3.10
N SER A 103 9.26 21.48 -2.43
CA SER A 103 9.15 20.16 -1.83
C SER A 103 9.51 20.21 -0.36
N ARG A 104 8.82 19.38 0.42
CA ARG A 104 9.02 19.17 1.85
C ARG A 104 9.19 17.68 2.09
N GLY A 105 10.19 17.31 2.90
CA GLY A 105 10.49 15.92 3.22
C GLY A 105 11.22 15.17 2.11
N LEU A 106 10.79 13.94 1.83
CA LEU A 106 11.38 13.07 0.81
C LEU A 106 11.29 13.68 -0.59
N ALA A 107 12.37 13.58 -1.37
CA ALA A 107 12.39 14.04 -2.76
C ALA A 107 11.37 13.26 -3.61
N CYS A 108 10.37 13.99 -4.12
CA CYS A 108 9.35 13.48 -5.02
C CYS A 108 9.70 13.83 -6.47
N ASP A 109 9.70 12.83 -7.35
CA ASP A 109 9.74 13.08 -8.79
C ASP A 109 8.38 13.59 -9.28
N ALA A 110 8.41 14.72 -10.00
CA ALA A 110 7.24 15.30 -10.63
C ALA A 110 6.67 14.35 -11.71
N PRO A 111 5.33 14.24 -11.84
CA PRO A 111 4.74 13.59 -13.00
C PRO A 111 5.14 14.34 -14.29
N ALA A 112 5.53 13.61 -15.34
CA ALA A 112 5.96 14.19 -16.61
C ALA A 112 4.87 15.00 -17.38
N SER A 113 3.63 15.03 -16.87
CA SER A 113 2.54 15.77 -17.48
C SER A 113 2.68 17.27 -17.19
N ALA A 114 2.68 18.07 -18.26
CA ALA A 114 2.65 19.53 -18.13
C ALA A 114 1.39 20.02 -17.40
N LEU A 115 1.55 21.02 -16.54
CA LEU A 115 0.44 21.67 -15.84
C LEU A 115 -0.01 22.92 -16.59
N SER A 116 -1.31 23.11 -16.74
CA SER A 116 -1.89 24.32 -17.35
C SER A 116 -1.94 25.46 -16.35
N ASN A 117 -1.83 26.71 -16.82
CA ASN A 117 -2.01 27.91 -15.99
C ASN A 117 -3.34 27.87 -15.22
N GLY A 118 -3.35 28.37 -13.98
CA GLY A 118 -4.53 28.37 -13.09
C GLY A 118 -4.86 27.01 -12.46
N ARG A 119 -3.96 26.02 -12.56
CA ARG A 119 -4.06 24.75 -11.83
C ARG A 119 -2.85 24.57 -10.94
N VAL A 120 -3.08 23.94 -9.79
CA VAL A 120 -2.05 23.59 -8.81
C VAL A 120 -2.02 22.08 -8.70
N ARG A 121 -0.82 21.50 -8.65
CA ARG A 121 -0.61 20.07 -8.46
C ARG A 121 0.06 19.83 -7.12
N VAL A 122 -0.50 18.90 -6.37
CA VAL A 122 0.12 18.37 -5.17
C VAL A 122 0.49 16.92 -5.42
N THR A 123 1.75 16.58 -5.18
CA THR A 123 2.26 15.21 -5.28
C THR A 123 2.75 14.77 -3.92
N VAL A 124 2.23 13.65 -3.44
CA VAL A 124 2.60 13.04 -2.16
C VAL A 124 3.35 11.74 -2.46
N CYS A 125 4.52 11.57 -1.85
CA CYS A 125 5.35 10.38 -1.97
C CYS A 125 5.59 9.74 -0.61
N VAL A 126 5.38 8.43 -0.55
CA VAL A 126 5.66 7.63 0.65
C VAL A 126 6.55 6.46 0.22
N PRO A 127 7.75 6.29 0.79
CA PRO A 127 8.58 5.13 0.51
C PRO A 127 7.89 3.89 1.09
N THR A 128 7.79 2.83 0.29
CA THR A 128 7.21 1.56 0.74
C THR A 128 8.09 0.88 1.80
N ALA A 129 9.40 1.15 1.78
CA ALA A 129 10.37 0.61 2.72
C ALA A 129 10.14 1.02 4.19
N GLY A 130 9.48 2.17 4.44
CA GLY A 130 9.15 2.64 5.78
C GLY A 130 7.77 2.18 6.28
N THR A 131 6.99 1.49 5.45
CA THR A 131 5.63 1.07 5.81
C THR A 131 5.62 -0.28 6.54
N PRO A 132 4.62 -0.54 7.41
CA PRO A 132 4.54 -1.79 8.18
C PRO A 132 4.12 -3.01 7.33
N VAL A 133 4.45 -3.02 6.04
CA VAL A 133 4.19 -4.17 5.17
C VAL A 133 5.33 -5.15 5.39
N VAL A 134 4.99 -6.31 5.94
CA VAL A 134 5.95 -7.41 6.10
C VAL A 134 6.45 -7.78 4.71
N GLY A 135 7.76 -7.71 4.45
CA GLY A 135 8.36 -8.06 3.17
C GLY A 135 8.31 -9.55 2.85
N PHE A 136 7.22 -10.26 3.16
CA PHE A 136 7.13 -11.70 2.92
C PHE A 136 7.25 -12.03 1.43
N LEU A 137 6.61 -11.21 0.59
CA LEU A 137 6.73 -11.32 -0.87
C LEU A 137 8.14 -11.02 -1.37
N GLU A 138 8.91 -10.19 -0.66
CA GLU A 138 10.32 -9.93 -0.99
C GLU A 138 11.17 -11.19 -0.81
N GLY A 139 10.91 -11.94 0.27
CA GLY A 139 11.53 -13.25 0.50
C GLY A 139 11.22 -14.29 -0.57
N LEU A 140 10.12 -14.12 -1.31
CA LEU A 140 9.73 -14.95 -2.45
C LEU A 140 10.24 -14.44 -3.80
N GLY A 141 11.05 -13.37 -3.82
CA GLY A 141 11.65 -12.80 -5.03
C GLY A 141 10.75 -11.81 -5.78
N TYR A 142 9.63 -11.38 -5.20
CA TYR A 142 8.74 -10.36 -5.79
C TYR A 142 9.16 -8.93 -5.45
N ASN A 143 10.48 -8.68 -5.42
CA ASN A 143 11.08 -7.35 -5.24
C ASN A 143 10.79 -6.50 -6.47
N GLY A 144 9.72 -5.69 -6.44
CA GLY A 144 9.47 -4.69 -7.48
C GLY A 144 8.03 -4.55 -7.94
N VAL A 145 7.11 -5.42 -7.54
CA VAL A 145 5.69 -5.28 -7.95
C VAL A 145 5.06 -4.02 -7.32
N LEU A 146 5.56 -3.57 -6.17
CA LEU A 146 5.00 -2.45 -5.42
C LEU A 146 5.72 -1.11 -5.63
N GLY A 147 6.85 -1.12 -6.36
CA GLY A 147 7.74 0.04 -6.44
C GLY A 147 8.35 0.42 -5.08
N ASN A 148 9.40 1.23 -5.11
CA ASN A 148 10.08 1.69 -3.88
C ASN A 148 9.35 2.87 -3.22
N THR A 149 8.44 3.51 -3.96
CA THR A 149 7.72 4.71 -3.53
C THR A 149 6.29 4.69 -4.06
N LEU A 150 5.32 4.86 -3.18
CA LEU A 150 3.94 5.14 -3.53
C LEU A 150 3.82 6.64 -3.80
N THR A 151 3.51 6.99 -5.03
CA THR A 151 3.26 8.38 -5.45
C THR A 151 1.79 8.56 -5.78
N ALA A 152 1.14 9.54 -5.16
CA ALA A 152 -0.18 10.02 -5.58
C ALA A 152 -0.07 11.48 -5.96
N SER A 153 -0.69 11.86 -7.07
CA SER A 153 -0.73 13.24 -7.53
C SER A 153 -2.18 13.64 -7.78
N ALA A 154 -2.55 14.82 -7.30
CA ALA A 154 -3.86 15.41 -7.50
C ALA A 154 -3.69 16.83 -8.03
N VAL A 155 -4.63 17.26 -8.87
CA VAL A 155 -4.63 18.58 -9.48
C VAL A 155 -5.93 19.28 -9.11
N ALA A 156 -5.82 20.51 -8.63
CA ALA A 156 -6.95 21.38 -8.35
C ALA A 156 -6.89 22.63 -9.23
N GLN A 157 -8.05 23.24 -9.46
CA GLN A 157 -8.16 24.53 -10.11
C GLN A 157 -8.07 25.61 -9.04
N LYS A 158 -7.30 26.67 -9.28
CA LYS A 158 -7.29 27.81 -8.36
C LYS A 158 -8.64 28.50 -8.38
N GLU A 159 -9.17 28.78 -7.21
CA GLU A 159 -10.33 29.66 -7.07
C GLU A 159 -9.78 31.09 -7.15
N CYS A 160 -10.20 31.86 -8.16
CA CYS A 160 -9.84 33.28 -8.24
C CYS A 160 -10.41 33.99 -7.01
N PRO A 161 -9.60 34.68 -6.20
CA PRO A 161 -10.09 35.52 -5.11
C PRO A 161 -10.91 36.71 -5.62
#